data_AF-A0A8J1ZDX0-F1
#
_entry.id   AF-A0A8J1ZDX0-F1
#
_cell.length_a   1.000
_cell.length_b   1.000
_cell.length_c   1.000
_cell.angle_alpha   90.00
_cell.angle_beta   90.00
_cell.angle_gamma   90.00
#
_symmetry.space_group_name_H-M   'P 1'
#
loop_
_entity.id
_entity.type
_entity.pdbx_description
1 polymer ?
#
loop_
_entity_poly.entity_id
_entity_poly.type
_entity_poly.pdbx_seq_one_letter_code
_entity_poly.pdbx_strand_id
1 'polypeptide(L)'
;MLLLSSSEMEQGVAYVETSSLDGESNLKSKTSIPDTKQDRTLEAVAKLAGMQITCEAPNAHLDRFYGNCRTVGTLHPIPVDMKNLLVRGTSLRNTDFAFAAV
;
A
#
# COMPACT_ATOMS: atom_id res chain seq x y z
N MET A 1 -5.31 3.66 -2.09
CA MET A 1 -4.04 3.52 -2.82
C MET A 1 -3.31 2.31 -2.29
N LEU A 2 -2.77 1.44 -3.16
CA LEU A 2 -1.99 0.27 -2.78
C LEU A 2 -0.54 0.65 -2.50
N LEU A 3 -0.02 0.35 -1.32
CA LEU A 3 1.36 0.64 -0.93
C LEU A 3 2.33 -0.26 -1.69
N LEU A 4 3.24 0.34 -2.46
CA LEU A 4 4.29 -0.36 -3.21
C LEU A 4 5.60 -0.38 -2.42
N SER A 5 6.00 0.76 -1.84
CA SER A 5 7.20 0.83 -1.00
C SER A 5 7.14 2.06 -0.10
N SER A 6 8.02 2.08 0.90
CA SER A 6 8.11 3.13 1.92
C SER A 6 9.57 3.49 2.16
N SER A 7 9.83 4.68 2.71
CA SER A 7 11.15 5.11 3.18
C SER A 7 11.74 4.19 4.27
N GLU A 8 10.89 3.46 5.01
CA GLU A 8 11.32 2.59 6.11
C GLU A 8 12.04 1.33 5.62
N MET A 9 13.35 1.26 5.91
CA MET A 9 14.28 0.39 5.20
C MET A 9 14.16 -1.12 5.47
N GLU A 10 13.67 -1.54 6.63
CA GLU A 10 13.68 -2.96 6.99
C GLU A 10 12.36 -3.66 6.70
N GLN A 11 11.24 -2.93 6.73
CA GLN A 11 9.92 -3.56 6.75
C GLN A 11 9.01 -3.25 5.56
N GLY A 12 9.30 -2.21 4.76
CA GLY A 12 8.35 -1.78 3.72
C GLY A 12 7.05 -1.28 4.35
N VAL A 13 7.15 -0.74 5.57
CA VAL A 13 6.02 -0.32 6.37
C VAL A 13 5.88 1.19 6.25
N ALA A 14 4.66 1.66 6.07
CA ALA A 14 4.28 3.05 6.21
C ALA A 14 3.36 3.17 7.43
N TYR A 15 3.53 4.22 8.24
CA TYR A 15 2.63 4.50 9.35
C TYR A 15 1.66 5.60 8.97
N VAL A 16 0.38 5.37 9.26
CA VAL A 16 -0.68 6.32 8.97
C VAL A 16 -1.51 6.60 10.22
N GLU A 17 -1.89 7.86 10.39
CA GLU A 17 -2.82 8.30 11.42
C GLU A 17 -4.24 8.37 10.81
N THR A 18 -5.23 7.80 11.51
CA THR A 18 -6.64 7.77 11.08
C THR A 18 -7.55 8.76 11.82
N SER A 19 -6.99 9.69 12.60
CA SER A 19 -7.78 10.61 13.43
C SER A 19 -8.88 11.38 12.67
N SER A 20 -8.69 11.61 11.37
CA SER A 20 -9.67 12.26 10.49
C SER A 20 -10.79 11.33 9.97
N LEU A 21 -10.67 10.02 10.12
CA LEU A 21 -11.62 9.00 9.67
C LEU A 21 -12.46 8.44 10.82
N ASP A 22 -11.82 8.10 11.93
CA ASP A 22 -12.44 7.39 13.06
C ASP A 22 -12.25 8.10 14.42
N GLY A 23 -11.54 9.24 14.45
CA GLY A 23 -11.21 9.94 15.70
C GLY A 23 -10.10 9.25 16.51
N GLU A 24 -9.49 8.18 16.00
CA GLU A 24 -8.39 7.49 16.66
C GLU A 24 -7.05 8.17 16.31
N SER A 25 -6.35 8.67 17.32
CA SER A 25 -4.99 9.25 17.16
C SER A 25 -3.88 8.20 17.04
N ASN A 26 -4.25 6.91 16.94
CA ASN A 26 -3.27 5.83 16.94
C ASN A 26 -2.67 5.65 15.53
N LEU A 27 -1.39 5.27 15.50
CA LEU A 27 -0.72 4.92 14.25
C LEU A 27 -1.13 3.52 13.81
N LYS A 28 -1.60 3.40 12.57
CA LYS A 28 -1.85 2.13 11.91
C LYS A 28 -0.69 1.84 10.96
N SER A 29 -0.08 0.66 11.10
CA SER A 29 0.97 0.21 10.19
C SER A 29 0.36 -0.36 8.91
N LYS A 30 0.96 -0.01 7.77
CA LYS A 30 0.60 -0.46 6.44
C LYS A 30 1.82 -1.08 5.79
N THR A 31 1.68 -2.24 5.18
CA THR A 31 2.83 -2.99 4.65
C THR A 31 2.73 -3.11 3.14
N SER A 32 3.83 -2.84 2.44
CA SER A 32 3.91 -3.05 1.00
C SER A 32 3.82 -4.53 0.63
N ILE A 33 3.51 -4.83 -0.62
CA ILE A 33 3.65 -6.21 -1.10
C ILE A 33 5.13 -6.63 -1.11
N PRO A 34 5.44 -7.92 -0.92
CA PRO A 34 6.83 -8.40 -0.82
C PRO A 34 7.68 -8.05 -2.04
N ASP A 35 7.09 -8.16 -3.23
CA ASP A 35 7.77 -7.93 -4.52
C ASP A 35 8.29 -6.50 -4.68
N THR A 36 7.58 -5.50 -4.15
CA THR A 36 7.88 -4.09 -4.41
C THR A 36 8.57 -3.40 -3.24
N LYS A 37 8.74 -4.10 -2.11
CA LYS A 37 9.28 -3.55 -0.86
C LYS A 37 10.66 -2.90 -0.99
N GLN A 38 11.45 -3.33 -1.96
CA GLN A 38 12.80 -2.81 -2.22
C GLN A 38 12.84 -1.68 -3.26
N ASP A 39 11.73 -1.41 -3.97
CA ASP A 39 11.66 -0.39 -5.02
C ASP A 39 11.49 1.01 -4.43
N ARG A 40 12.56 1.56 -3.86
CA ARG A 40 12.55 2.84 -3.12
C ARG A 40 12.98 4.05 -3.94
N THR A 41 13.32 3.85 -5.20
CA THR A 41 13.64 4.94 -6.11
C THR A 41 12.55 5.05 -7.16
N LEU A 42 12.38 6.25 -7.71
CA LEU A 42 11.44 6.48 -8.80
C LEU A 42 11.73 5.55 -9.99
N GLU A 43 13.01 5.31 -10.29
CA GLU A 43 13.45 4.40 -11.35
C GLU A 43 13.08 2.94 -11.09
N ALA A 44 13.17 2.48 -9.84
CA ALA A 44 12.79 1.12 -9.47
C ALA A 44 11.26 0.94 -9.60
N VAL A 45 10.48 1.90 -9.08
CA VAL A 45 9.02 1.89 -9.21
C VAL A 45 8.58 1.99 -10.67
N ALA A 46 9.29 2.74 -11.51
CA ALA A 46 8.99 2.82 -12.94
C ALA A 46 9.10 1.47 -13.66
N LYS A 47 9.94 0.54 -13.17
CA LYS A 47 10.05 -0.83 -13.71
C LYS A 47 8.82 -1.69 -13.39
N LEU A 48 7.98 -1.26 -12.44
CA LEU A 48 6.69 -1.90 -12.15
C LEU A 48 5.62 -1.55 -13.18
N ALA A 49 5.96 -0.82 -14.24
CA ALA A 49 5.07 -0.57 -15.37
C ALA A 49 4.50 -1.90 -15.92
N GLY A 50 3.18 -1.96 -16.05
CA GLY A 50 2.47 -3.17 -16.47
C GLY A 50 1.99 -4.06 -15.30
N MET A 51 2.27 -3.67 -14.05
CA MET A 51 1.64 -4.29 -12.89
C MET A 51 0.11 -4.14 -12.96
N GLN A 52 -0.60 -5.22 -12.68
CA GLN A 52 -2.07 -5.26 -12.69
C GLN A 52 -2.62 -5.43 -11.29
N ILE A 53 -3.61 -4.61 -10.93
CA ILE A 53 -4.33 -4.71 -9.69
C ILE A 53 -5.78 -5.04 -10.03
N THR A 54 -6.29 -6.11 -9.43
CA THR A 54 -7.70 -6.50 -9.51
C THR A 54 -8.27 -6.45 -8.10
N CYS A 55 -9.43 -5.83 -7.90
CA CYS A 55 -10.01 -5.66 -6.58
C CYS A 55 -11.54 -5.66 -6.62
N GLU A 56 -12.14 -5.74 -5.44
CA GLU A 56 -13.58 -5.57 -5.28
C GLU A 56 -14.08 -4.19 -5.72
N ALA A 57 -15.37 -4.09 -6.02
CA ALA A 57 -16.01 -2.82 -6.34
C ALA A 57 -16.01 -1.88 -5.11
N PRO A 58 -15.99 -0.55 -5.31
CA PRO A 58 -16.07 0.41 -4.21
C PRO A 58 -17.27 0.15 -3.32
N ASN A 59 -17.03 0.11 -2.01
CA ASN A 59 -18.06 -0.13 -1.00
C ASN A 59 -17.78 0.69 0.27
N ALA A 60 -18.69 0.61 1.25
CA ALA A 60 -18.65 1.43 2.47
C ALA A 60 -17.80 0.82 3.60
N HIS A 61 -17.23 -0.36 3.43
CA HIS A 61 -16.41 -1.01 4.45
C HIS A 61 -15.03 -0.37 4.50
N LEU A 62 -14.70 0.27 5.61
CA LEU A 62 -13.40 0.92 5.83
C LEU A 62 -12.40 0.01 6.53
N ASP A 63 -12.80 -1.21 6.88
CA ASP A 63 -12.02 -2.21 7.61
C ASP A 63 -11.64 -3.41 6.73
N ARG A 64 -12.28 -3.55 5.57
CA ARG A 64 -12.19 -4.71 4.71
C ARG A 64 -11.81 -4.29 3.29
N PHE A 65 -10.85 -5.02 2.72
CA PHE A 65 -10.46 -4.90 1.32
C PHE A 65 -9.97 -6.25 0.80
N TYR A 66 -10.34 -6.59 -0.42
CA TYR A 66 -9.81 -7.71 -1.18
C TYR A 66 -9.38 -7.28 -2.56
N GLY A 67 -8.15 -7.63 -2.88
CA GLY A 67 -7.66 -7.62 -4.24
C GLY A 67 -6.54 -8.61 -4.46
N ASN A 68 -6.06 -8.63 -5.69
CA ASN A 68 -4.90 -9.35 -6.13
C ASN A 68 -4.04 -8.43 -7.00
N CYS A 69 -2.75 -8.43 -6.71
CA CYS A 69 -1.73 -7.74 -7.49
C CYS A 69 -0.94 -8.75 -8.34
N ARG A 70 -0.61 -8.40 -9.57
CA ARG A 70 0.30 -9.15 -10.45
C ARG A 70 1.39 -8.21 -10.95
N THR A 71 2.61 -8.48 -10.51
CA THR A 71 3.85 -7.86 -11.00
C THR A 71 4.30 -8.51 -12.31
N VAL A 72 5.03 -7.78 -13.15
CA VAL A 72 5.52 -8.29 -14.44
C VAL A 72 6.55 -9.42 -14.18
N GLY A 73 6.30 -10.60 -14.75
CA GLY A 73 7.16 -11.78 -14.57
C GLY A 73 6.70 -12.74 -13.47
N THR A 74 5.67 -12.39 -12.70
CA THR A 74 5.17 -13.23 -11.60
C THR A 74 4.03 -14.12 -12.06
N LEU A 75 4.16 -15.44 -11.86
CA LEU A 75 3.15 -16.42 -12.28
C LEU A 75 1.86 -16.33 -11.45
N HIS A 76 2.00 -16.10 -10.15
CA HIS A 76 0.90 -16.15 -9.20
C HIS A 76 0.48 -14.76 -8.74
N PRO A 77 -0.84 -14.48 -8.66
CA PRO A 77 -1.32 -13.26 -8.06
C PRO A 77 -0.96 -13.20 -6.57
N ILE A 78 -0.62 -12.01 -6.10
CA ILE A 78 -0.34 -11.70 -4.70
C ILE A 78 -1.61 -11.12 -4.08
N PRO A 79 -2.21 -11.77 -3.07
CA PRO A 79 -3.38 -11.22 -2.41
C PRO A 79 -3.02 -9.92 -1.69
N VAL A 80 -3.90 -8.94 -1.79
CA VAL A 80 -3.78 -7.65 -1.10
C VAL A 80 -5.04 -7.39 -0.28
N ASP A 81 -4.83 -6.84 0.92
CA ASP A 81 -5.88 -6.58 1.89
C ASP A 81 -5.77 -5.15 2.47
N MET A 82 -6.57 -4.88 3.49
CA MET A 82 -6.64 -3.57 4.15
C MET A 82 -5.31 -3.11 4.76
N LYS A 83 -4.39 -4.03 5.07
CA LYS A 83 -3.03 -3.72 5.57
C LYS A 83 -2.14 -3.18 4.47
N ASN A 84 -2.44 -3.45 3.20
CA ASN A 84 -1.67 -2.94 2.06
C ASN A 84 -2.22 -1.60 1.55
N LEU A 85 -3.38 -1.15 2.02
CA LEU A 85 -4.03 0.08 1.55
C LEU A 85 -3.75 1.31 2.42
N LEU A 86 -3.43 2.40 1.73
CA LEU A 86 -3.52 3.77 2.22
C LEU A 86 -4.89 4.33 1.83
N VAL A 87 -5.73 4.64 2.82
CA VAL A 87 -7.11 5.10 2.60
C VAL A 87 -7.15 6.62 2.54
N ARG A 88 -8.03 7.16 1.70
CA ARG A 88 -8.25 8.60 1.66
C ARG A 88 -8.70 9.10 3.04
N GLY A 89 -8.09 10.20 3.50
CA GLY A 89 -8.36 10.75 4.83
C GLY A 89 -7.38 10.30 5.91
N THR A 90 -6.44 9.40 5.59
CA THR A 90 -5.31 9.13 6.48
C THR A 90 -4.16 10.10 6.22
N SER A 91 -3.38 10.40 7.26
CA SER A 91 -2.14 11.19 7.14
C SER A 91 -0.92 10.30 7.35
N LEU A 92 0.07 10.41 6.48
CA LEU A 92 1.35 9.73 6.65
C LEU A 92 2.08 10.35 7.86
N ARG A 93 2.60 9.51 8.75
CA ARG A 93 3.31 9.89 9.98
C ARG A 93 4.50 8.96 10.14
N ASN A 94 5.59 9.42 10.73
CA ASN A 94 6.78 8.59 11.01
C ASN A 94 7.26 7.79 9.78
N THR A 95 7.08 8.36 8.59
CA THR A 95 7.44 7.80 7.29
C THR A 95 7.59 9.00 6.37
N ASP A 96 8.76 9.20 5.77
CA ASP A 96 9.07 10.40 5.00
C ASP A 96 8.33 10.42 3.66
N PHE A 97 8.29 9.27 2.98
CA PHE A 97 7.58 9.09 1.72
C PHE A 97 7.12 7.65 1.55
N ALA A 98 6.10 7.49 0.71
CA ALA A 98 5.61 6.19 0.26
C ALA A 98 5.30 6.24 -1.23
N PHE A 99 5.66 5.19 -1.95
CA PHE A 99 5.20 4.97 -3.32
C PHE A 99 3.94 4.11 -3.30
N ALA A 100 2.92 4.53 -4.02
CA ALA A 100 1.63 3.85 -4.04
C ALA A 100 0.99 3.88 -5.43
N ALA A 101 0.24 2.84 -5.76
CA ALA A 101 -0.60 2.76 -6.96
C ALA A 101 -2.03 3.23 -6.64
N VAL A 102 -2.64 3.94 -7.58
CA VAL A 102 -4.03 4.43 -7.51
C VAL A 102 -4.94 3.51 -8.33
#